data_AF-A0A9E4CGE2-F1
#
_entry.id   AF-A0A9E4CGE2-F1
#
_cell.length_a   1.000
_cell.length_b   1.000
_cell.length_c   1.000
_cell.angle_alpha   90.00
_cell.angle_beta   90.00
_cell.angle_gamma   90.00
#
_symmetry.space_group_name_H-M   'P 1'
#
loop_
_entity.id
_entity.type
_entity.pdbx_description
1 polymer ?
#
loop_
_entity_poly.entity_id
_entity_poly.type
_entity_poly.pdbx_seq_one_letter_code
_entity_poly.pdbx_strand_id
1 'polypeptide(L)'
;ELLPAEANHPRAADYYFRIELGPLQRLERPVPAEKFRRVTFIHTSFHHLLTAERVSDLFRKDDPFERLWNSLREYKLRPLKNRLVGDMPIDITLRARGGYLGITCSDETQTNEQRHLPLADRWEFLSLSTMSLEQDLPGCLRQIGAALIALGGSNLTLAAEG
;
A
#
# COMPACT_ATOMS: atom_id res chain seq x y z
N GLU A 1 -25.92 -20.53 4.30
CA GLU A 1 -25.91 -20.28 2.85
C GLU A 1 -25.54 -18.81 2.62
N LEU A 2 -24.64 -18.49 1.69
CA LEU A 2 -24.02 -17.16 1.56
C LEU A 2 -24.85 -16.15 0.77
N LEU A 3 -25.52 -16.62 -0.28
CA LEU A 3 -26.37 -15.82 -1.16
C LEU A 3 -27.69 -16.58 -1.43
N PRO A 4 -28.53 -16.77 -0.39
CA PRO A 4 -29.71 -17.64 -0.46
C PRO A 4 -30.77 -17.17 -1.49
N ALA A 5 -30.71 -15.91 -1.94
CA ALA A 5 -31.61 -15.37 -2.96
C ALA A 5 -31.11 -15.57 -4.40
N GLU A 6 -29.90 -16.09 -4.60
CA GLU A 6 -29.22 -16.12 -5.91
C GLU A 6 -28.95 -17.55 -6.42
N ALA A 7 -29.81 -18.51 -6.04
CA ALA A 7 -29.64 -19.92 -6.40
C ALA A 7 -29.57 -20.19 -7.93
N ASN A 8 -30.22 -19.34 -8.73
CA ASN A 8 -30.23 -19.45 -10.21
C ASN A 8 -29.27 -18.47 -10.91
N HIS A 9 -28.35 -17.84 -10.17
CA HIS A 9 -27.40 -16.90 -10.77
C HIS A 9 -26.48 -17.64 -11.77
N PRO A 10 -26.10 -17.05 -12.92
CA PRO A 10 -25.22 -17.68 -13.91
C PRO A 10 -23.89 -18.18 -13.35
N ARG A 11 -23.48 -17.67 -12.19
CA ARG A 11 -22.27 -18.03 -11.47
C ARG A 11 -22.53 -18.77 -10.15
N ALA A 12 -23.72 -19.31 -9.92
CA ALA A 12 -24.07 -19.96 -8.65
C ALA A 12 -23.17 -21.17 -8.31
N ALA A 13 -22.55 -21.78 -9.34
CA ALA A 13 -21.62 -22.90 -9.20
C ALA A 13 -20.13 -22.48 -9.15
N ASP A 14 -19.82 -21.19 -9.21
CA ASP A 14 -18.43 -20.72 -9.14
C ASP A 14 -17.87 -20.82 -7.71
N TYR A 15 -16.55 -20.91 -7.59
CA TYR A 15 -15.89 -20.75 -6.30
C TYR A 15 -15.91 -19.28 -5.87
N TYR A 16 -16.23 -19.03 -4.60
CA TYR A 16 -16.20 -17.71 -3.99
C TYR A 16 -15.41 -17.74 -2.69
N PHE A 17 -14.63 -16.70 -2.47
CA PHE A 17 -14.02 -16.45 -1.18
C PHE A 17 -15.02 -15.72 -0.28
N ARG A 18 -15.27 -16.28 0.90
CA ARG A 18 -15.99 -15.58 1.97
C ARG A 18 -14.98 -15.00 2.94
N ILE A 19 -15.01 -13.69 3.10
CA ILE A 19 -14.28 -12.99 4.15
C ILE A 19 -15.29 -12.58 5.21
N GLU A 20 -15.19 -13.16 6.41
CA GLU A 20 -15.99 -12.77 7.55
C GLU A 20 -15.13 -11.93 8.51
N LEU A 21 -15.68 -10.81 8.93
CA LEU A 21 -15.11 -10.03 10.03
C LEU A 21 -15.70 -10.57 11.34
N GLY A 22 -14.85 -10.65 12.36
CA GLY A 22 -15.30 -10.96 13.72
C GLY A 22 -16.23 -9.88 14.29
N PRO A 23 -16.74 -10.07 15.51
CA PRO A 23 -17.53 -9.04 16.19
C PRO A 23 -16.70 -7.76 16.37
N LEU A 24 -17.39 -6.61 16.41
CA LEU A 24 -16.76 -5.33 16.72
C LEU A 24 -16.10 -5.40 18.10
N GLN A 25 -14.79 -5.14 18.13
CA GLN A 25 -14.04 -5.04 19.38
C GLN A 25 -14.05 -3.60 19.87
N ARG A 26 -14.42 -3.40 21.13
CA ARG A 26 -14.30 -2.08 21.77
C ARG A 26 -12.84 -1.80 22.07
N LEU A 27 -12.38 -0.61 21.70
CA LEU A 27 -11.08 -0.10 22.15
C LEU A 27 -11.10 0.09 23.67
N GLU A 28 -10.00 -0.22 24.33
CA GLU A 28 -9.83 0.03 25.78
C GLU A 28 -10.03 1.52 26.12
N ARG A 29 -9.59 2.40 25.20
CA ARG A 29 -9.74 3.85 25.31
C ARG A 29 -10.61 4.33 24.14
N PRO A 30 -11.75 4.99 24.39
CA PRO A 30 -12.55 5.55 23.32
C PRO A 30 -11.82 6.72 22.66
N VAL A 31 -11.99 6.88 21.34
CA VAL A 31 -11.43 7.99 20.56
C VAL A 31 -12.55 9.02 20.29
N PRO A 32 -12.71 10.06 21.14
CA PRO A 32 -13.79 11.03 21.01
C PRO A 32 -13.72 11.87 19.73
N ALA A 33 -14.89 12.19 19.18
CA ALA A 33 -15.05 13.16 18.10
C ALA A 33 -15.43 14.52 18.69
N GLU A 34 -14.47 15.46 18.77
CA GLU A 34 -14.73 16.81 19.31
C GLU A 34 -15.72 17.62 18.47
N LYS A 35 -15.78 17.35 17.17
CA LYS A 35 -16.69 17.99 16.22
C LYS A 35 -17.37 16.93 15.37
N PHE A 36 -18.67 17.11 15.12
CA PHE A 36 -19.40 16.24 14.21
C PHE A 36 -18.85 16.40 12.79
N ARG A 37 -18.04 15.43 12.35
CA ARG A 37 -17.54 15.31 10.98
C ARG A 37 -18.06 14.02 10.40
N ARG A 38 -18.59 14.07 9.17
CA ARG A 38 -18.96 12.87 8.44
C ARG A 38 -17.67 12.16 8.02
N VAL A 39 -17.41 11.00 8.60
CA VAL A 39 -16.25 10.15 8.28
C VAL A 39 -16.76 8.93 7.52
N THR A 40 -16.20 8.69 6.33
CA THR A 40 -16.48 7.46 5.57
C THR A 40 -15.35 6.46 5.79
N PHE A 41 -14.11 6.88 5.54
CA PHE A 41 -12.89 6.08 5.77
C PHE A 41 -11.77 7.01 6.27
N ILE A 42 -10.95 6.51 7.20
CA ILE A 42 -9.71 7.16 7.62
C ILE A 42 -8.56 6.19 7.31
N HIS A 43 -7.58 6.67 6.55
CA HIS A 43 -6.32 5.93 6.40
C HIS A 43 -5.47 6.15 7.65
N THR A 44 -5.32 5.11 8.46
CA THR A 44 -4.57 5.15 9.72
C THR A 44 -3.89 3.80 9.97
N SER A 45 -2.89 3.77 10.86
CA SER A 45 -2.24 2.52 11.26
C SER A 45 -2.88 1.96 12.53
N PHE A 46 -2.70 0.66 12.78
CA PHE A 46 -3.17 0.05 14.02
C PHE A 46 -2.55 0.71 15.25
N HIS A 47 -1.25 1.02 15.21
CA HIS A 47 -0.58 1.77 16.27
C HIS A 47 -1.26 3.12 16.53
N HIS A 48 -1.53 3.90 15.48
CA HIS A 48 -2.18 5.21 15.62
C HIS A 48 -3.62 5.09 16.15
N LEU A 49 -4.35 4.06 15.74
CA LEU A 49 -5.68 3.75 16.26
C LEU A 49 -5.65 3.52 17.78
N LEU A 50 -4.64 2.80 18.27
CA LEU A 50 -4.50 2.48 19.69
C LEU A 50 -3.97 3.64 20.53
N THR A 51 -3.27 4.60 19.93
CA THR A 51 -2.67 5.75 20.64
C THR A 51 -3.41 7.06 20.46
N ALA A 52 -4.35 7.16 19.51
CA ALA A 52 -5.11 8.38 19.26
C ALA A 52 -5.97 8.80 20.45
N GLU A 53 -5.86 10.07 20.83
CA GLU A 53 -6.69 10.67 21.89
C GLU A 53 -7.99 11.24 21.32
N ARG A 54 -8.02 11.57 20.02
CA ARG A 54 -9.18 12.16 19.34
C ARG A 54 -9.27 11.69 17.90
N VAL A 55 -10.47 11.76 17.32
CA VAL A 55 -10.71 11.34 15.92
C VAL A 55 -9.84 12.13 14.93
N SER A 56 -9.49 13.38 15.23
CA SER A 56 -8.59 14.18 14.40
C SER A 56 -7.18 13.61 14.31
N ASP A 57 -6.74 12.90 15.33
CA ASP A 57 -5.38 12.36 15.43
C ASP A 57 -5.25 11.13 14.52
N LEU A 58 -6.34 10.39 14.31
CA LEU A 58 -6.39 9.27 13.36
C LEU A 58 -6.04 9.68 11.91
N PHE A 59 -6.21 10.96 11.55
CA PHE A 59 -5.81 11.47 10.24
C PHE A 59 -4.31 11.74 10.20
N ARG A 60 -3.58 10.93 9.43
CA ARG A 60 -2.15 11.15 9.18
C ARG A 60 -1.96 12.31 8.21
N LYS A 61 -1.68 13.51 8.72
CA LYS A 61 -1.47 14.72 7.89
C LYS A 61 -0.20 14.66 7.05
N ASP A 62 0.85 14.05 7.59
CA ASP A 62 2.17 13.94 6.95
C ASP A 62 2.59 12.48 6.75
N ASP A 63 1.64 11.60 6.39
CA ASP A 63 1.94 10.19 6.13
C ASP A 63 3.02 10.05 5.03
N PRO A 64 4.22 9.53 5.34
CA PRO A 64 5.30 9.36 4.37
C PRO A 64 4.88 8.50 3.18
N PHE A 65 3.99 7.54 3.42
CA PHE A 65 3.40 6.72 2.37
C PHE A 65 2.52 7.54 1.42
N GLU A 66 1.64 8.40 1.94
CA GLU A 66 0.79 9.25 1.09
C GLU A 66 1.62 10.31 0.35
N ARG A 67 2.69 10.83 0.96
CA ARG A 67 3.63 11.71 0.25
C ARG A 67 4.27 10.98 -0.93
N LEU A 68 4.82 9.79 -0.71
CA LEU A 68 5.37 8.97 -1.80
C LEU A 68 4.33 8.69 -2.88
N TRP A 69 3.14 8.23 -2.48
CA TRP A 69 2.03 7.95 -3.39
C TRP A 69 1.68 9.14 -4.28
N ASN A 70 1.57 10.33 -3.70
CA ASN A 70 1.27 11.56 -4.44
C ASN A 70 2.43 11.95 -5.36
N SER A 71 3.68 11.92 -4.89
CA SER A 71 4.85 12.22 -5.73
C SER A 71 4.94 11.29 -6.94
N LEU A 72 4.74 9.98 -6.76
CA LEU A 72 4.72 9.04 -7.90
C LEU A 72 3.68 9.44 -8.96
N ARG A 73 2.48 9.86 -8.52
CA ARG A 73 1.41 10.32 -9.43
C ARG A 73 1.73 11.65 -10.10
N GLU A 74 2.42 12.55 -9.41
CA GLU A 74 2.92 13.81 -9.98
C GLU A 74 3.91 13.55 -11.13
N TYR A 75 4.80 12.56 -10.96
CA TYR A 75 5.68 12.04 -12.03
C TYR A 75 4.95 11.20 -13.10
N LYS A 76 3.61 11.24 -13.14
CA LYS A 76 2.75 10.54 -14.12
C LYS A 76 2.89 9.02 -14.10
N LEU A 77 3.43 8.46 -13.02
CA LEU A 77 3.36 7.03 -12.79
C LEU A 77 1.93 6.62 -12.43
N ARG A 78 1.62 5.34 -12.65
CA ARG A 78 0.33 4.74 -12.31
C ARG A 78 0.52 3.70 -11.20
N PRO A 79 0.78 4.12 -9.96
CA PRO A 79 0.94 3.19 -8.86
C PRO A 79 -0.40 2.50 -8.54
N LEU A 80 -0.31 1.24 -8.11
CA LEU A 80 -1.42 0.46 -7.58
C LEU A 80 -1.14 0.15 -6.10
N LYS A 81 -2.12 0.33 -5.21
CA LYS A 81 -1.97 0.01 -3.78
C LYS A 81 -2.25 -1.47 -3.51
N ASN A 82 -1.62 -2.01 -2.46
CA ASN A 82 -2.02 -3.22 -1.75
C ASN A 82 -2.16 -4.46 -2.65
N ARG A 83 -1.15 -4.74 -3.46
CA ARG A 83 -1.13 -5.93 -4.31
C ARG A 83 -0.54 -7.11 -3.55
N LEU A 84 -1.13 -8.29 -3.69
CA LEU A 84 -0.53 -9.54 -3.25
C LEU A 84 0.35 -10.12 -4.36
N VAL A 85 1.60 -10.43 -4.04
CA VAL A 85 2.54 -11.14 -4.92
C VAL A 85 2.89 -12.47 -4.27
N GLY A 86 2.23 -13.54 -4.70
CA GLY A 86 2.08 -14.73 -3.87
C GLY A 86 1.34 -14.36 -2.58
N ASP A 87 1.92 -14.68 -1.44
CA ASP A 87 1.39 -14.32 -0.11
C ASP A 87 2.00 -13.04 0.46
N MET A 88 2.87 -12.36 -0.30
CA MET A 88 3.54 -11.14 0.15
C MET A 88 2.66 -9.92 -0.15
N PRO A 89 2.30 -9.11 0.86
CA PRO A 89 1.68 -7.81 0.63
C PRO A 89 2.73 -6.83 0.10
N ILE A 90 2.38 -6.17 -1.00
CA ILE A 90 3.16 -5.09 -1.62
C ILE A 90 2.34 -3.81 -1.54
N ASP A 91 2.87 -2.82 -0.85
CA ASP A 91 2.15 -1.57 -0.57
C ASP A 91 1.94 -0.74 -1.84
N ILE A 92 2.96 -0.65 -2.71
CA ILE A 92 2.87 0.03 -4.01
C ILE A 92 3.44 -0.86 -5.11
N THR A 93 2.68 -1.03 -6.19
CA THR A 93 3.16 -1.68 -7.42
C THR A 93 3.20 -0.69 -8.57
N LEU A 94 4.30 -0.72 -9.34
CA LEU A 94 4.49 0.05 -10.57
C LEU A 94 4.75 -0.89 -11.75
N ARG A 95 4.07 -0.65 -12.89
CA ARG A 95 4.34 -1.38 -14.14
C ARG A 95 5.44 -0.67 -14.92
N ALA A 96 6.46 -1.42 -15.33
CA ALA A 96 7.45 -1.03 -16.32
C ALA A 96 7.29 -1.87 -17.59
N ARG A 97 8.03 -1.58 -18.66
CA ARG A 97 7.95 -2.36 -19.92
C ARG A 97 8.36 -3.82 -19.71
N GLY A 98 9.45 -4.04 -19.00
CA GLY A 98 10.08 -5.35 -18.80
C GLY A 98 9.63 -6.08 -17.54
N GLY A 99 8.69 -5.55 -16.76
CA GLY A 99 8.22 -6.21 -15.53
C GLY A 99 7.44 -5.29 -14.59
N TYR A 100 7.43 -5.64 -13.31
CA TYR A 100 6.81 -4.87 -12.23
C TYR A 100 7.84 -4.54 -11.16
N LEU A 101 7.70 -3.35 -10.58
CA LEU A 101 8.39 -2.97 -9.36
C LEU A 101 7.40 -3.04 -8.21
N GLY A 102 7.70 -3.88 -7.21
CA GLY A 102 7.01 -3.89 -5.93
C GLY A 102 7.78 -3.04 -4.92
N ILE A 103 7.06 -2.20 -4.17
CA ILE A 103 7.62 -1.37 -3.12
C ILE A 103 6.92 -1.73 -1.81
N THR A 104 7.72 -2.11 -0.81
CA THR A 104 7.26 -2.28 0.57
C THR A 104 7.70 -1.09 1.42
N CYS A 105 6.80 -0.58 2.23
CA CYS A 105 6.99 0.57 3.10
C CYS A 105 6.91 0.10 4.57
N SER A 106 7.99 -0.47 5.08
CA SER A 106 8.05 -1.00 6.45
C SER A 106 9.40 -0.72 7.10
N ASP A 107 9.38 -0.44 8.40
CA ASP A 107 10.59 -0.40 9.23
C ASP A 107 11.01 -1.80 9.70
N GLU A 108 10.14 -2.79 9.52
CA GLU A 108 10.45 -4.19 9.76
C GLU A 108 11.41 -4.68 8.67
N THR A 109 12.56 -5.19 9.09
CA THR A 109 13.46 -5.97 8.24
C THR A 109 12.75 -7.25 7.84
N GLN A 110 12.07 -7.23 6.69
CA GLN A 110 11.67 -8.47 6.05
C GLN A 110 12.95 -9.27 5.82
N THR A 111 13.06 -10.42 6.50
CA THR A 111 14.16 -11.35 6.24
C THR A 111 14.10 -11.61 4.74
N ASN A 112 15.17 -11.25 4.04
CA ASN A 112 15.28 -11.35 2.60
C ASN A 112 15.39 -12.83 2.21
N GLU A 113 14.38 -13.62 2.55
CA GLU A 113 14.09 -14.83 1.83
C GLU A 113 13.70 -14.34 0.44
N GLN A 114 14.69 -14.27 -0.46
CA GLN A 114 14.48 -14.36 -1.89
C GLN A 114 13.79 -15.71 -2.12
N ARG A 115 12.51 -15.79 -1.77
CA ARG A 115 11.63 -16.85 -2.20
C ARG A 115 11.62 -16.68 -3.70
N HIS A 116 12.27 -17.60 -4.40
CA HIS A 116 12.09 -17.76 -5.83
C HIS A 116 10.62 -18.15 -6.05
N LEU A 117 9.74 -17.15 -5.96
CA LEU A 117 8.36 -17.29 -6.34
C LEU A 117 8.37 -17.46 -7.86
N PRO A 118 7.75 -18.53 -8.40
CA PRO A 118 7.59 -18.70 -9.83
C PRO A 118 6.54 -17.69 -10.30
N LEU A 119 6.96 -16.43 -10.42
CA LEU A 119 6.12 -15.35 -10.91
C LEU A 119 6.17 -15.39 -12.44
N ALA A 120 5.00 -15.31 -13.07
CA ALA A 120 4.87 -15.31 -14.53
C ALA A 120 5.54 -14.09 -15.17
N ASP A 121 5.59 -12.98 -14.42
CA ASP A 121 6.22 -11.73 -14.82
C ASP A 121 7.58 -11.55 -14.13
N ARG A 122 8.46 -10.72 -14.70
CA ARG A 122 9.68 -10.27 -14.02
C ARG A 122 9.32 -9.24 -12.94
N TRP A 123 9.87 -9.42 -11.74
CA TRP A 123 9.68 -8.51 -10.60
C TRP A 123 11.02 -8.00 -10.07
N GLU A 124 11.06 -6.73 -9.71
CA GLU A 124 12.07 -6.16 -8.81
C GLU A 124 11.34 -5.68 -7.55
N PHE A 125 12.02 -5.75 -6.40
CA PHE A 125 11.45 -5.35 -5.11
C PHE A 125 12.34 -4.30 -4.44
N LEU A 126 11.71 -3.27 -3.87
CA LEU A 126 12.37 -2.22 -3.12
C LEU A 126 11.71 -2.09 -1.74
N SER A 127 12.50 -2.13 -0.69
CA SER A 127 12.03 -1.86 0.67
C SER A 127 12.47 -0.48 1.10
N LEU A 128 11.50 0.37 1.45
CA LEU A 128 11.70 1.74 1.90
C LEU A 128 11.22 1.84 3.35
N SER A 129 12.07 2.33 4.24
CA SER A 129 11.68 2.54 5.63
C SER A 129 10.83 3.81 5.78
N THR A 130 10.03 3.88 6.83
CA THR A 130 9.27 5.09 7.16
C THR A 130 10.24 6.26 7.36
N MET A 131 11.36 6.01 8.06
CA MET A 131 12.41 7.00 8.31
C MET A 131 13.05 7.52 7.02
N SER A 132 13.35 6.65 6.03
CA SER A 132 13.92 7.11 4.76
C SER A 132 12.93 7.94 3.94
N LEU A 133 11.65 7.57 3.96
CA LEU A 133 10.60 8.35 3.30
C LEU A 133 10.44 9.73 3.94
N GLU A 134 10.55 9.83 5.26
CA GLU A 134 10.51 11.08 6.03
C GLU A 134 11.70 11.99 5.77
N GLN A 135 12.91 11.43 5.76
CA GLN A 135 14.13 12.23 5.74
C GLN A 135 14.66 12.51 4.33
N ASP A 136 14.44 11.60 3.38
CA ASP A 136 14.98 11.72 2.02
C ASP A 136 14.03 11.11 0.97
N LEU A 137 12.84 11.72 0.84
CA LEU A 137 11.90 11.37 -0.24
C LEU A 137 12.55 11.48 -1.64
N PRO A 138 13.35 12.52 -1.97
CA PRO A 138 14.05 12.59 -3.26
C PRO A 138 14.98 11.39 -3.51
N GLY A 139 15.72 10.93 -2.50
CA GLY A 139 16.54 9.72 -2.58
C GLY A 139 15.74 8.45 -2.81
N CYS A 140 14.61 8.31 -2.11
CA CYS A 140 13.69 7.19 -2.33
C CYS A 140 13.16 7.19 -3.77
N LEU A 141 12.77 8.35 -4.31
CA LEU A 141 12.31 8.49 -5.70
C LEU A 141 13.42 8.16 -6.70
N ARG A 142 14.68 8.52 -6.44
CA ARG A 142 15.83 8.12 -7.27
C ARG A 142 16.03 6.61 -7.29
N GLN A 143 15.89 5.92 -6.14
CA GLN A 143 15.99 4.46 -6.08
C GLN A 143 14.87 3.79 -6.90
N ILE A 144 13.63 4.28 -6.77
CA ILE A 144 12.49 3.82 -7.58
C ILE A 144 12.78 4.04 -9.07
N GLY A 145 13.32 5.20 -9.44
CA GLY A 145 13.72 5.52 -10.81
C GLY A 145 14.73 4.53 -11.38
N ALA A 146 15.81 4.25 -10.65
CA ALA A 146 16.83 3.30 -11.05
C ALA A 146 16.25 1.89 -11.25
N ALA A 147 15.39 1.43 -10.33
CA ALA A 147 14.74 0.12 -10.44
C ALA A 147 13.80 0.04 -11.67
N LEU A 148 13.05 1.10 -11.96
CA LEU A 148 12.20 1.15 -13.15
C LEU A 148 13.01 1.15 -14.44
N ILE A 149 14.17 1.83 -14.49
CA ILE A 149 15.10 1.79 -15.63
C ILE A 149 15.64 0.38 -15.84
N ALA A 150 16.03 -0.32 -14.76
CA ALA A 150 16.50 -1.72 -14.84
C ALA A 150 15.42 -2.68 -15.38
N LEU A 151 14.14 -2.35 -15.17
CA LEU A 151 12.98 -3.03 -15.74
C LEU A 151 12.60 -2.54 -17.15
N GLY A 152 13.44 -1.76 -17.83
CA GLY A 152 13.19 -1.27 -19.18
C GLY A 152 12.13 -0.15 -19.26
N GLY A 153 11.85 0.53 -18.14
CA GLY A 153 11.13 1.79 -18.14
C GLY A 153 11.92 2.88 -18.87
N SER A 154 11.22 3.73 -19.62
CA SER A 154 11.82 4.96 -20.14
C SER A 154 12.22 5.85 -18.96
N ASN A 155 13.41 6.47 -19.03
CA ASN A 155 13.95 7.38 -18.03
C ASN A 155 12.80 8.16 -17.38
N LEU A 156 12.52 7.86 -16.12
CA LEU A 156 11.75 8.78 -15.32
C LEU A 156 12.54 10.08 -15.38
N THR A 157 11.96 11.14 -15.96
CA THR A 157 12.48 12.49 -15.80
C THR A 157 12.22 12.89 -14.34
N LEU A 158 12.89 12.20 -13.41
CA LEU A 158 13.18 12.66 -12.08
C LEU A 158 14.17 13.78 -12.32
N ALA A 159 13.67 14.95 -12.71
CA ALA A 159 14.48 16.14 -12.82
C ALA A 159 15.16 16.31 -11.47
N ALA A 160 16.47 16.07 -11.48
CA ALA A 160 17.37 16.58 -10.49
C ALA A 160 17.30 18.10 -10.62
N GLU A 161 16.40 18.71 -9.87
CA GLU A 161 16.54 20.12 -9.51
C GLU A 161 17.25 20.12 -8.15
N GLY A 162 18.51 20.55 -8.20
CA GLY A 162 19.31 20.87 -7.01
C GLY A 162 18.98 22.24 -6.46
#